data_AF-A0A9E2RA07-F1
#
_entry.id   AF-A0A9E2RA07-F1
#
_cell.length_a   1.000
_cell.length_b   1.000
_cell.length_c   1.000
_cell.angle_alpha   90.00
_cell.angle_beta   90.00
_cell.angle_gamma   90.00
#
_symmetry.space_group_name_H-M   'P 1'
#
loop_
_entity.id
_entity.type
_entity.pdbx_description
1 polymer ?
#
loop_
_entity_poly.entity_id
_entity_poly.type
_entity_poly.pdbx_seq_one_letter_code
_entity_poly.pdbx_strand_id
1 'polypeptide(L)'
;MFMAESSAESRSSSGGRHEEKSNVHLGLYRYGEGYWVRVMTAVLAALLFMAAAAWGAQELGALTLPVKGYTLSLKNIDPSLTSVAAGTELIPLGQDSTGTGVHPPVGKGVAGSFVRSSDGTGSLTVLNASLNEGVDPTSINRVQIGGSTVSVTGALSIPIVEKLYVQSGLATLIFLVGAGVIFFYVGRKRSTVDFLVATDGEMKKVNWSTKKEVQNATMTVVGATFLIAGFLFIVDIGFQTVFRAIGVLTH
;
A
#
# COMPACT_ATOMS: atom_id res chain seq x y z
N MET A 1 4.52 57.22 74.85
CA MET A 1 3.58 58.00 75.69
C MET A 1 2.55 58.60 74.75
N PHE A 2 1.29 58.17 74.90
CA PHE A 2 0.06 58.49 74.13
C PHE A 2 0.04 58.00 72.66
N MET A 3 -0.83 57.05 72.25
CA MET A 3 -2.30 57.12 72.06
C MET A 3 -2.71 58.33 71.21
N ALA A 4 -3.67 58.30 70.30
CA ALA A 4 -4.53 57.34 69.62
C ALA A 4 -5.36 58.22 68.64
N GLU A 5 -6.30 57.63 67.89
CA GLU A 5 -7.36 58.31 67.13
C GLU A 5 -6.94 59.02 65.82
N SER A 6 -7.69 58.99 64.72
CA SER A 6 -9.09 58.64 64.52
C SER A 6 -9.34 58.41 63.01
N SER A 7 -10.22 57.44 62.71
CA SER A 7 -11.28 57.42 61.69
C SER A 7 -11.03 58.07 60.32
N ALA A 8 -11.10 57.30 59.22
CA ALA A 8 -12.34 57.00 58.46
C ALA A 8 -12.94 58.29 57.85
N GLU A 9 -13.29 58.42 56.58
CA GLU A 9 -13.92 57.46 55.67
C GLU A 9 -14.10 58.21 54.33
N SER A 10 -13.85 57.61 53.16
CA SER A 10 -14.79 57.74 52.03
C SER A 10 -14.47 56.71 50.95
N ARG A 11 -15.41 55.79 50.82
CA ARG A 11 -15.51 54.73 49.83
C ARG A 11 -15.56 55.29 48.40
N SER A 12 -14.91 54.58 47.48
CA SER A 12 -15.39 54.46 46.11
C SER A 12 -15.13 53.04 45.65
N SER A 13 -16.15 52.18 45.85
CA SER A 13 -16.25 50.89 45.19
C SER A 13 -16.45 51.12 43.70
N SER A 14 -15.53 50.63 42.88
CA SER A 14 -15.82 50.39 41.46
C SER A 14 -15.20 49.07 41.05
N GLY A 15 -16.06 48.06 41.05
CA GLY A 15 -16.06 46.96 40.10
C GLY A 15 -14.75 46.22 39.90
N GLY A 16 -14.52 45.19 40.72
CA GLY A 16 -13.67 44.08 40.32
C GLY A 16 -14.26 43.41 39.09
N ARG A 17 -13.73 43.75 37.91
CA ARG A 17 -13.62 42.76 36.84
C ARG A 17 -12.34 42.00 37.11
N HIS A 18 -12.48 40.76 37.54
CA HIS A 18 -11.44 39.77 37.36
C HIS A 18 -11.13 39.71 35.87
N GLU A 19 -10.13 40.46 35.42
CA GLU A 19 -9.33 40.05 34.28
C GLU A 19 -8.60 38.79 34.73
N GLU A 20 -9.23 37.65 34.44
CA GLU A 20 -8.53 36.40 34.25
C GLU A 20 -7.53 36.64 33.11
N LYS A 21 -6.32 37.10 33.47
CA LYS A 21 -5.17 37.05 32.58
C LYS A 21 -4.95 35.58 32.30
N SER A 22 -5.57 35.08 31.23
CA SER A 22 -5.18 33.85 30.58
C SER A 22 -3.69 34.00 30.32
N ASN A 23 -2.87 33.33 31.14
CA ASN A 23 -1.47 33.12 30.85
C ASN A 23 -1.42 32.19 29.64
N VAL A 24 -1.73 32.74 28.46
CA VAL A 24 -1.32 32.15 27.21
C VAL A 24 0.19 32.21 27.27
N HIS A 25 0.80 31.15 27.76
CA HIS A 25 2.20 30.85 27.54
C HIS A 25 2.37 30.72 26.03
N LEU A 26 2.48 31.87 25.35
CA LEU A 26 3.11 31.98 24.06
C LEU A 26 4.58 31.68 24.33
N GLY A 27 4.88 30.39 24.46
CA GLY A 27 6.22 29.84 24.48
C GLY A 27 6.90 30.38 23.24
N LEU A 28 7.73 31.39 23.46
CA LEU A 28 8.47 32.06 22.41
C LEU A 28 9.50 31.04 21.90
N TYR A 29 9.11 30.27 20.88
CA TYR A 29 9.99 29.31 20.21
C TYR A 29 11.26 30.05 19.80
N ARG A 30 12.43 29.59 20.25
CA ARG A 30 13.68 30.13 19.71
C ARG A 30 13.71 29.84 18.22
N TYR A 31 14.09 30.83 17.43
CA TYR A 31 14.22 30.70 15.98
C TYR A 31 15.14 29.50 15.67
N GLY A 32 14.57 28.39 15.20
CA GLY A 32 15.28 27.14 14.89
C GLY A 32 14.93 25.92 15.77
N GLU A 33 14.27 26.09 16.92
CA GLU A 33 13.79 24.94 17.70
C GLU A 33 12.70 24.18 16.91
N GLY A 34 12.86 22.86 16.77
CA GLY A 34 11.92 22.02 16.05
C GLY A 34 11.98 22.06 14.52
N TYR A 35 12.88 22.85 13.92
CA TYR A 35 13.09 22.84 12.45
C TYR A 35 13.43 21.43 11.95
N TRP A 36 14.42 20.78 12.58
CA TRP A 36 14.83 19.43 12.22
C TRP A 36 13.72 18.40 12.42
N VAL A 37 12.89 18.52 13.45
CA VAL A 37 11.75 17.63 13.70
C VAL A 37 10.71 17.78 12.58
N ARG A 38 10.41 19.02 12.16
CA ARG A 38 9.51 19.30 11.03
C ARG A 38 10.03 18.72 9.73
N VAL A 39 11.31 18.95 9.43
CA VAL A 39 11.96 18.44 8.21
C VAL A 39 11.97 16.91 8.21
N MET A 40 12.39 16.27 9.30
CA MET A 40 12.45 14.81 9.37
C MET A 40 11.06 14.17 9.30
N THR A 41 10.06 14.79 9.93
CA THR A 41 8.66 14.33 9.85
C THR A 41 8.12 14.47 8.43
N ALA A 42 8.41 15.59 7.74
CA ALA A 42 8.01 15.80 6.35
C ALA A 42 8.69 14.80 5.40
N VAL A 43 10.00 14.56 5.58
CA VAL A 43 10.76 13.61 4.77
C VAL A 43 10.28 12.17 5.01
N LEU A 44 10.08 11.76 6.25
CA LEU A 44 9.59 10.41 6.58
C LEU A 44 8.18 10.19 6.00
N ALA A 45 7.28 11.16 6.18
CA ALA A 45 5.96 11.10 5.58
C ALA A 45 6.03 11.05 4.04
N ALA A 46 6.89 11.84 3.41
CA ALA A 46 7.08 11.83 1.96
C ALA A 46 7.56 10.45 1.47
N LEU A 47 8.55 9.85 2.15
CA LEU A 47 9.02 8.50 1.84
C LEU A 47 7.90 7.47 1.97
N LEU A 48 7.06 7.57 3.01
CA LEU A 48 5.93 6.66 3.20
C LEU A 48 4.89 6.80 2.07
N PHE A 49 4.53 8.02 1.68
CA PHE A 49 3.61 8.23 0.56
C PHE A 49 4.20 7.80 -0.79
N MET A 50 5.50 7.97 -1.00
CA MET A 50 6.18 7.44 -2.19
C MET A 50 6.16 5.91 -2.21
N ALA A 51 6.42 5.25 -1.08
CA ALA A 51 6.34 3.80 -0.97
C ALA A 51 4.91 3.30 -1.22
N ALA A 52 3.90 3.99 -0.69
CA ALA A 52 2.49 3.68 -0.93
C ALA A 52 2.09 3.87 -2.40
N ALA A 53 2.60 4.91 -3.07
CA ALA A 53 2.37 5.14 -4.49
C ALA A 53 3.01 4.04 -5.36
N ALA A 54 4.24 3.62 -5.03
CA ALA A 54 4.93 2.54 -5.71
C ALA A 54 4.19 1.21 -5.54
N TRP A 55 3.77 0.88 -4.32
CA TRP A 55 2.98 -0.31 -4.03
C TRP A 55 1.64 -0.29 -4.78
N GLY A 56 0.89 0.82 -4.73
CA GLY A 56 -0.39 0.93 -5.44
C GLY A 56 -0.28 0.78 -6.96
N ALA A 57 0.82 1.26 -7.56
CA ALA A 57 1.09 1.05 -8.98
C ALA A 57 1.39 -0.42 -9.33
N GLN A 58 2.07 -1.15 -8.43
CA GLN A 58 2.36 -2.57 -8.61
C GLN A 58 1.08 -3.42 -8.56
N GLU A 59 0.19 -3.16 -7.59
CA GLU A 59 -1.06 -3.91 -7.46
C GLU A 59 -2.00 -3.73 -8.66
N LEU A 60 -2.04 -2.54 -9.24
CA LEU A 60 -2.77 -2.30 -10.50
C LEU A 60 -2.21 -3.10 -11.68
N GLY A 61 -0.93 -3.49 -11.64
CA GLY A 61 -0.33 -4.34 -12.65
C GLY A 61 -0.89 -5.77 -12.66
N ALA A 62 -1.32 -6.26 -11.49
CA ALA A 62 -1.90 -7.58 -11.31
C ALA A 62 -3.37 -7.67 -11.78
N LEU A 63 -4.04 -6.53 -11.96
CA LEU A 63 -5.42 -6.48 -12.42
C LEU A 63 -5.50 -6.61 -13.95
N THR A 64 -6.36 -7.50 -14.44
CA THR A 64 -6.65 -7.63 -15.88
C THR A 64 -7.63 -6.54 -16.31
N LEU A 65 -7.13 -5.55 -17.06
CA LEU A 65 -7.96 -4.47 -17.59
C LEU A 65 -8.85 -4.96 -18.75
N PRO A 66 -10.07 -4.41 -18.89
CA PRO A 66 -10.92 -4.70 -20.04
C PRO A 66 -10.23 -4.24 -21.33
N VAL A 67 -10.28 -5.12 -22.33
CA VAL A 67 -9.66 -4.90 -23.65
C VAL A 67 -10.67 -4.34 -24.64
N LYS A 68 -10.21 -3.49 -25.55
CA LYS A 68 -11.01 -2.87 -26.62
C LYS A 68 -11.18 -3.83 -27.81
N GLY A 69 -10.20 -4.70 -27.99
CA GLY A 69 -10.09 -5.61 -29.11
C GLY A 69 -8.78 -6.39 -29.09
N TYR A 70 -8.58 -7.23 -30.10
CA TYR A 70 -7.39 -8.05 -30.27
C TYR A 70 -6.86 -7.90 -31.69
N THR A 71 -5.55 -7.71 -31.85
CA THR A 71 -4.88 -7.83 -33.14
C THR A 71 -4.41 -9.27 -33.30
N LEU A 72 -4.95 -9.96 -34.31
CA LEU A 72 -4.64 -11.34 -34.63
C LEU A 72 -3.63 -11.38 -35.77
N SER A 73 -2.50 -12.03 -35.54
CA SER A 73 -1.52 -12.34 -36.59
C SER A 73 -1.95 -13.60 -37.30
N LEU A 74 -2.23 -13.50 -38.59
CA LEU A 74 -2.76 -14.56 -39.45
C LEU A 74 -1.63 -15.18 -40.29
N LYS A 75 -1.70 -16.49 -40.50
CA LYS A 75 -0.79 -17.27 -41.36
C LYS A 75 -1.60 -18.22 -42.22
N ASN A 76 -1.11 -18.50 -43.44
CA ASN A 76 -1.79 -19.32 -44.45
C ASN A 76 -3.12 -18.68 -44.89
N ILE A 77 -3.09 -17.39 -45.23
CA ILE A 77 -4.25 -16.69 -45.77
C ILE A 77 -4.50 -17.17 -47.21
N ASP A 78 -5.72 -17.60 -47.49
CA ASP A 78 -6.15 -17.98 -48.85
C ASP A 78 -5.89 -16.83 -49.83
N PRO A 79 -5.25 -17.08 -50.99
CA PRO A 79 -4.91 -16.03 -51.94
C PRO A 79 -6.12 -15.23 -52.46
N SER A 80 -7.33 -15.76 -52.39
CA SER A 80 -8.58 -15.08 -52.76
C SER A 80 -9.07 -14.02 -51.76
N LEU A 81 -8.60 -14.05 -50.51
CA LEU A 81 -8.92 -13.05 -49.48
C LEU A 81 -7.97 -11.84 -49.62
N THR A 82 -8.43 -10.81 -50.33
CA THR A 82 -7.66 -9.59 -50.60
C THR A 82 -7.99 -8.44 -49.65
N SER A 83 -9.21 -8.41 -49.10
CA SER A 83 -9.63 -7.46 -48.07
C SER A 83 -10.76 -8.03 -47.23
N VAL A 84 -10.83 -7.62 -45.95
CA VAL A 84 -11.96 -7.89 -45.07
C VAL A 84 -12.57 -6.54 -44.73
N ALA A 85 -13.85 -6.34 -45.05
CA ALA A 85 -14.53 -5.08 -44.78
C ALA A 85 -14.64 -4.86 -43.26
N ALA A 86 -14.32 -3.64 -42.81
CA ALA A 86 -14.56 -3.24 -41.44
C ALA A 86 -16.06 -3.38 -41.12
N GLY A 87 -16.41 -4.07 -40.04
CA GLY A 87 -17.80 -4.41 -39.72
C GLY A 87 -18.21 -5.87 -39.95
N THR A 88 -17.36 -6.68 -40.60
CA THR A 88 -17.69 -8.10 -40.86
C THR A 88 -17.71 -8.90 -39.55
N GLU A 89 -18.75 -9.71 -39.33
CA GLU A 89 -18.80 -10.61 -38.17
C GLU A 89 -17.70 -11.68 -38.26
N LEU A 90 -16.92 -11.78 -37.19
CA LEU A 90 -15.86 -12.75 -37.01
C LEU A 90 -16.26 -13.70 -35.90
N ILE A 91 -16.14 -14.99 -36.17
CA ILE A 91 -16.30 -16.04 -35.16
C ILE A 91 -14.89 -16.57 -34.87
N PRO A 92 -14.26 -16.15 -33.77
CA PRO A 92 -13.00 -16.75 -33.34
C PRO A 92 -13.30 -18.18 -32.87
N LEU A 93 -12.45 -19.11 -33.27
CA LEU A 93 -12.55 -20.54 -33.00
C LEU A 93 -11.38 -20.96 -32.10
N GLY A 94 -11.70 -21.69 -31.04
CA GLY A 94 -10.72 -22.17 -30.06
C GLY A 94 -9.88 -23.35 -30.56
N GLN A 95 -8.92 -23.78 -29.76
CA GLN A 95 -8.16 -25.00 -30.02
C GLN A 95 -9.09 -26.23 -29.93
N ASP A 96 -8.88 -27.21 -30.80
CA ASP A 96 -9.59 -28.49 -30.70
C ASP A 96 -9.02 -29.28 -29.52
N SER A 97 -9.76 -29.31 -28.41
CA SER A 97 -9.43 -30.08 -27.20
C SER A 97 -9.87 -31.55 -27.28
N THR A 98 -10.54 -31.96 -28.36
CA THR A 98 -11.19 -33.27 -28.51
C THR A 98 -10.57 -34.18 -29.56
N GLY A 99 -9.66 -33.67 -30.39
CA GLY A 99 -9.00 -34.44 -31.45
C GLY A 99 -9.94 -34.83 -32.60
N THR A 100 -11.08 -34.14 -32.74
CA THR A 100 -12.14 -34.44 -33.71
C THR A 100 -12.14 -33.49 -34.92
N GLY A 101 -11.23 -32.52 -34.97
CA GLY A 101 -11.17 -31.47 -35.98
C GLY A 101 -12.22 -30.37 -35.84
N VAL A 102 -13.07 -30.45 -34.80
CA VAL A 102 -14.12 -29.47 -34.52
C VAL A 102 -13.59 -28.42 -33.55
N HIS A 103 -13.53 -27.19 -34.02
CA HIS A 103 -13.10 -26.04 -33.21
C HIS A 103 -14.34 -25.32 -32.65
N PRO A 104 -14.52 -25.23 -31.32
CA PRO A 104 -15.69 -24.56 -30.75
C PRO A 104 -15.61 -23.03 -30.93
N PRO A 105 -16.74 -22.35 -31.15
CA PRO A 105 -16.78 -20.88 -31.19
C PRO A 105 -16.47 -20.32 -29.80
N VAL A 106 -15.38 -19.56 -29.71
CA VAL A 106 -14.89 -18.98 -28.44
C VAL A 106 -15.38 -17.55 -28.21
N GLY A 107 -16.06 -16.96 -29.19
CA GLY A 107 -16.72 -15.68 -29.03
C GLY A 107 -17.32 -15.14 -30.32
N LYS A 108 -17.64 -13.84 -30.29
CA LYS A 108 -18.01 -13.03 -31.45
C LYS A 108 -17.11 -11.80 -31.48
N GLY A 109 -16.76 -11.32 -32.66
CA GLY A 109 -16.02 -10.08 -32.81
C GLY A 109 -16.34 -9.43 -34.15
N VAL A 110 -15.94 -8.18 -34.32
CA VAL A 110 -16.14 -7.45 -35.57
C VAL A 110 -14.78 -7.17 -36.19
N ALA A 111 -14.64 -7.39 -37.50
CA ALA A 111 -13.42 -7.06 -38.23
C ALA A 111 -13.22 -5.54 -38.23
N GLY A 112 -12.04 -5.08 -37.81
CA GLY A 112 -11.61 -3.69 -37.84
C GLY A 112 -10.79 -3.39 -39.08
N SER A 113 -9.48 -3.71 -39.03
CA SER A 113 -8.56 -3.54 -40.17
C SER A 113 -7.91 -4.88 -40.51
N PHE A 114 -7.79 -5.16 -41.81
CA PHE A 114 -7.09 -6.33 -42.33
C PHE A 114 -5.95 -5.87 -43.23
N VAL A 115 -4.72 -6.27 -42.89
CA VAL A 115 -3.52 -5.97 -43.67
C VAL A 115 -2.88 -7.30 -44.05
N ARG A 116 -2.78 -7.57 -45.35
CA ARG A 116 -2.14 -8.78 -45.87
C ARG A 116 -0.74 -8.44 -46.39
N SER A 117 0.25 -9.21 -45.97
CA SER A 117 1.60 -9.20 -46.53
C SER A 117 1.67 -10.13 -47.75
N SER A 118 2.56 -9.82 -48.70
CA SER A 118 2.79 -10.58 -49.94
C SER A 118 3.15 -12.06 -49.70
N ASP A 119 3.62 -12.37 -48.49
CA ASP A 119 4.19 -13.67 -48.12
C ASP A 119 3.15 -14.64 -47.52
N GLY A 120 1.85 -14.33 -47.63
CA GLY A 120 0.76 -15.18 -47.10
C GLY A 120 0.51 -15.04 -45.59
N THR A 121 1.16 -14.05 -44.95
CA THR A 121 0.93 -13.59 -43.58
C THR A 121 0.09 -12.32 -43.57
N GLY A 122 -0.59 -12.02 -42.47
CA GLY A 122 -1.37 -10.78 -42.36
C GLY A 122 -1.75 -10.48 -40.92
N SER A 123 -2.29 -9.29 -40.70
CA SER A 123 -2.77 -8.84 -39.39
C SER A 123 -4.24 -8.46 -39.51
N LEU A 124 -5.06 -8.95 -38.59
CA LEU A 124 -6.48 -8.65 -38.48
C LEU A 124 -6.78 -8.06 -37.11
N THR A 125 -7.21 -6.81 -37.08
CA THR A 125 -7.69 -6.18 -35.85
C THR A 125 -9.15 -6.59 -35.64
N VAL A 126 -9.45 -7.24 -34.52
CA VAL A 126 -10.80 -7.60 -34.09
C VAL A 126 -11.25 -6.62 -33.01
N LEU A 127 -12.32 -5.88 -33.28
CA LEU A 127 -12.93 -4.92 -32.36
C LEU A 127 -14.17 -5.55 -31.73
N ASN A 128 -14.55 -5.09 -30.53
CA ASN A 128 -15.74 -5.57 -29.80
C ASN A 128 -15.80 -7.10 -29.68
N ALA A 129 -14.65 -7.72 -29.40
CA ALA A 129 -14.57 -9.16 -29.21
C ALA A 129 -15.21 -9.55 -27.86
N SER A 130 -16.42 -10.14 -27.90
CA SER A 130 -17.05 -10.78 -26.76
C SER A 130 -16.65 -12.25 -26.73
N LEU A 131 -15.69 -12.60 -25.89
CA LEU A 131 -15.31 -13.99 -25.63
C LEU A 131 -16.21 -14.56 -24.53
N ASN A 132 -16.52 -15.86 -24.61
CA ASN A 132 -17.30 -16.54 -23.57
C ASN A 132 -16.52 -16.54 -22.24
N GLU A 133 -17.23 -16.49 -21.10
CA GLU A 133 -16.61 -16.45 -19.77
C GLU A 133 -15.60 -17.60 -19.58
N GLY A 134 -14.39 -17.27 -19.11
CA GLY A 134 -13.33 -18.25 -18.84
C GLY A 134 -12.45 -18.63 -20.03
N VAL A 135 -12.64 -18.02 -21.22
CA VAL A 135 -11.79 -18.31 -22.39
C VAL A 135 -10.65 -17.31 -22.52
N ASP A 136 -9.42 -17.82 -22.46
CA ASP A 136 -8.20 -17.02 -22.60
C ASP A 136 -7.98 -16.62 -24.08
N PRO A 137 -7.83 -15.33 -24.43
CA PRO A 137 -7.71 -14.86 -25.82
C PRO A 137 -6.49 -15.38 -26.59
N THR A 138 -5.51 -15.96 -25.90
CA THR A 138 -4.34 -16.63 -26.49
C THR A 138 -4.66 -18.03 -27.04
N SER A 139 -5.81 -18.61 -26.68
CA SER A 139 -6.28 -19.92 -27.16
C SER A 139 -6.98 -19.87 -28.53
N ILE A 140 -7.11 -18.68 -29.12
CA ILE A 140 -7.70 -18.47 -30.45
C ILE A 140 -6.69 -18.93 -31.50
N ASN A 141 -6.95 -20.09 -32.10
CA ASN A 141 -6.07 -20.70 -33.10
C ASN A 141 -6.60 -20.47 -34.53
N ARG A 142 -7.89 -20.18 -34.68
CA ARG A 142 -8.53 -19.95 -35.98
C ARG A 142 -9.58 -18.85 -35.91
N VAL A 143 -9.80 -18.14 -37.00
CA VAL A 143 -10.90 -17.18 -37.15
C VAL A 143 -11.66 -17.49 -38.43
N GLN A 144 -12.98 -17.55 -38.33
CA GLN A 144 -13.85 -17.70 -39.48
C GLN A 144 -14.28 -16.33 -39.98
N ILE A 145 -14.05 -16.07 -41.28
CA ILE A 145 -14.41 -14.83 -41.98
C ILE A 145 -15.25 -15.22 -43.20
N GLY A 146 -16.54 -14.89 -43.21
CA GLY A 146 -17.41 -15.12 -44.38
C GLY A 146 -17.44 -16.56 -44.90
N GLY A 147 -17.23 -17.57 -44.03
CA GLY A 147 -17.19 -18.99 -44.39
C GLY A 147 -15.77 -19.57 -44.56
N SER A 148 -14.74 -18.73 -44.68
CA SER A 148 -13.33 -19.16 -44.79
C SER A 148 -12.65 -19.16 -43.42
N THR A 149 -11.91 -20.23 -43.11
CA THR A 149 -11.19 -20.38 -41.84
C THR A 149 -9.72 -20.01 -42.02
N VAL A 150 -9.23 -19.04 -41.24
CA VAL A 150 -7.84 -18.59 -41.29
C VAL A 150 -7.13 -18.92 -39.97
N SER A 151 -5.91 -19.44 -40.04
CA SER A 151 -5.12 -19.79 -38.85
C SER A 151 -4.48 -18.55 -38.21
N VAL A 152 -4.63 -18.42 -36.89
CA VAL A 152 -4.06 -17.36 -36.06
C VAL A 152 -2.78 -17.89 -35.40
N THR A 153 -1.68 -17.17 -35.56
CA THR A 153 -0.37 -17.49 -34.97
C THR A 153 -0.14 -16.74 -33.65
N GLY A 154 -0.87 -15.67 -33.39
CA GLY A 154 -0.81 -14.94 -32.12
C GLY A 154 -1.87 -13.86 -32.01
N ALA A 155 -2.28 -13.56 -30.78
CA ALA A 155 -3.23 -12.50 -30.46
C ALA A 155 -2.56 -11.47 -29.53
N LEU A 156 -2.52 -10.21 -29.95
CA LEU A 156 -2.10 -9.08 -29.11
C LEU A 156 -3.35 -8.33 -28.65
N SER A 157 -3.51 -8.15 -27.34
CA SER A 157 -4.62 -7.39 -26.79
C SER A 157 -4.40 -5.88 -26.95
N ILE A 158 -5.44 -5.17 -27.39
CA ILE A 158 -5.47 -3.71 -27.41
C ILE A 158 -6.25 -3.28 -26.16
N PRO A 159 -5.60 -2.81 -25.09
CA PRO A 159 -6.31 -2.36 -23.91
C PRO A 159 -7.12 -1.08 -24.22
N ILE A 160 -8.29 -0.90 -23.56
CA ILE A 160 -9.10 0.34 -23.71
C ILE A 160 -8.35 1.54 -23.15
N VAL A 161 -7.65 1.32 -22.04
CA VAL A 161 -6.78 2.29 -21.37
C VAL A 161 -5.44 1.61 -21.14
N GLU A 162 -4.35 2.25 -21.55
CA GLU A 162 -3.01 1.72 -21.31
C GLU A 162 -2.77 1.57 -19.80
N LYS A 163 -2.26 0.40 -19.38
CA LYS A 163 -1.95 0.12 -17.97
C LYS A 163 -1.07 1.21 -17.37
N LEU A 164 -0.15 1.77 -18.16
CA LEU A 164 0.75 2.84 -17.76
C LEU A 164 0.02 4.13 -17.34
N TYR A 165 -1.06 4.53 -18.03
CA TYR A 165 -1.83 5.73 -17.67
C TYR A 165 -2.61 5.53 -16.37
N VAL A 166 -3.17 4.35 -16.15
CA VAL A 166 -3.90 4.04 -14.91
C VAL A 166 -2.94 3.99 -13.72
N GLN A 167 -1.78 3.34 -13.88
CA GLN A 167 -0.75 3.26 -12.85
C GLN A 167 -0.16 4.63 -12.50
N SER A 168 0.22 5.42 -13.51
CA SER A 168 0.77 6.76 -13.30
C SER A 168 -0.27 7.72 -12.74
N GLY A 169 -1.54 7.60 -13.16
CA GLY A 169 -2.65 8.37 -12.60
C GLY A 169 -2.85 8.11 -11.11
N LEU A 170 -2.89 6.83 -10.69
CA LEU A 170 -3.02 6.49 -9.27
C LEU A 170 -1.79 6.95 -8.46
N ALA A 171 -0.58 6.70 -8.97
CA ALA A 171 0.65 7.11 -8.29
C ALA A 171 0.71 8.63 -8.09
N THR A 172 0.33 9.40 -9.12
CA THR A 172 0.27 10.87 -9.05
C THR A 172 -0.77 11.34 -8.04
N LEU A 173 -1.94 10.70 -8.00
CA LEU A 173 -2.99 11.02 -7.02
C LEU A 173 -2.50 10.80 -5.59
N ILE A 174 -1.88 9.64 -5.30
CA ILE A 174 -1.34 9.32 -3.97
C ILE A 174 -0.26 10.34 -3.58
N PHE A 175 0.61 10.71 -4.53
CA PHE A 175 1.65 11.70 -4.28
C PHE A 175 1.07 13.08 -3.95
N LEU A 176 0.09 13.57 -4.71
CA LEU A 176 -0.56 14.86 -4.47
C LEU A 176 -1.31 14.89 -3.13
N VAL A 177 -2.02 13.82 -2.80
CA VAL A 177 -2.69 13.67 -1.50
C VAL A 177 -1.64 13.68 -0.38
N GLY A 178 -0.55 12.92 -0.53
CA GLY A 178 0.54 12.88 0.42
C GLY A 178 1.18 14.26 0.65
N ALA A 179 1.47 14.99 -0.43
CA ALA A 179 1.98 16.36 -0.36
C ALA A 179 1.00 17.30 0.36
N GLY A 180 -0.30 17.19 0.08
CA GLY A 180 -1.34 17.97 0.76
C GLY A 180 -1.44 17.65 2.26
N VAL A 181 -1.37 16.38 2.64
CA VAL A 181 -1.36 15.93 4.04
C VAL A 181 -0.13 16.47 4.76
N ILE A 182 1.06 16.35 4.16
CA ILE A 182 2.32 16.87 4.74
C ILE A 182 2.22 18.38 4.93
N PHE A 183 1.77 19.12 3.91
CA PHE A 183 1.61 20.57 4.00
C PHE A 183 0.62 20.96 5.11
N PHE A 184 -0.50 20.25 5.23
CA PHE A 184 -1.51 20.55 6.24
C PHE A 184 -1.03 20.25 7.66
N TYR A 185 -0.45 19.07 7.89
CA TYR A 185 -0.04 18.63 9.23
C TYR A 185 1.28 19.24 9.69
N VAL A 186 2.28 19.36 8.80
CA VAL A 186 3.60 19.92 9.16
C VAL A 186 3.62 21.44 8.99
N GLY A 187 3.01 21.96 7.92
CA GLY A 187 3.03 23.38 7.58
C GLY A 187 1.95 24.21 8.27
N ARG A 188 0.69 23.71 8.30
CA ARG A 188 -0.46 24.49 8.79
C ARG A 188 -0.80 24.23 10.26
N LYS A 189 -0.81 22.97 10.71
CA LYS A 189 -1.27 22.58 12.06
C LYS A 189 -0.12 22.55 13.07
N ARG A 190 0.21 23.72 13.64
CA ARG A 190 1.32 23.88 14.60
C ARG A 190 1.27 22.93 15.80
N SER A 191 0.09 22.68 16.37
CA SER A 191 -0.07 21.85 17.58
C SER A 191 0.50 20.42 17.47
N THR A 192 0.38 19.74 16.33
CA THR A 192 0.92 18.39 16.15
C THR A 192 2.45 18.40 16.15
N VAL A 193 3.03 19.41 15.52
CA VAL A 193 4.48 19.61 15.48
C VAL A 193 5.00 20.02 16.86
N ASP A 194 4.29 20.89 17.56
CA ASP A 194 4.67 21.34 18.90
C ASP A 194 4.68 20.16 19.88
N PHE A 195 3.75 19.19 19.73
CA PHE A 195 3.79 17.93 20.47
C PHE A 195 5.04 17.08 20.14
N LEU A 196 5.37 16.91 18.85
CA LEU A 196 6.55 16.13 18.44
C LEU A 196 7.85 16.78 18.92
N VAL A 197 7.93 18.10 18.90
CA VAL A 197 9.10 18.84 19.38
C VAL A 197 9.18 18.80 20.91
N ALA A 198 8.05 18.91 21.61
CA ALA A 198 8.01 18.71 23.06
C ALA A 198 8.45 17.28 23.41
N THR A 199 8.00 16.28 22.65
CA THR A 199 8.41 14.88 22.82
C THR A 199 9.92 14.70 22.60
N ASP A 200 10.50 15.28 21.53
CA ASP A 200 11.95 15.28 21.31
C ASP A 200 12.71 15.98 22.46
N GLY A 201 12.16 17.08 22.96
CA GLY A 201 12.69 17.81 24.12
C GLY A 201 12.65 16.99 25.41
N GLU A 202 11.58 16.23 25.65
CA GLU A 202 11.47 15.32 26.79
C GLU A 202 12.42 14.12 26.63
N MET A 203 12.55 13.55 25.43
CA MET A 203 13.45 12.42 25.17
C MET A 203 14.92 12.79 25.35
N LYS A 204 15.32 14.03 25.08
CA LYS A 204 16.69 14.53 25.34
C LYS A 204 17.04 14.60 26.84
N LYS A 205 16.05 14.64 27.72
CA LYS A 205 16.26 14.60 29.17
C LYS A 205 16.52 13.19 29.67
N VAL A 206 16.18 12.18 28.87
CA VAL A 206 16.44 10.79 29.21
C VAL A 206 17.94 10.55 29.08
N ASN A 207 18.59 10.33 30.21
CA ASN A 207 19.97 9.86 30.25
C ASN A 207 19.99 8.45 29.63
N TRP A 208 20.59 8.30 28.46
CA TRP A 208 20.71 6.98 27.84
C TRP A 208 21.65 6.11 28.67
N SER A 209 21.19 4.91 29.05
CA SER A 209 21.98 3.98 29.84
C SER A 209 23.28 3.65 29.14
N THR A 210 24.38 3.74 29.88
CA THR A 210 25.70 3.36 29.37
C THR A 210 25.75 1.83 29.18
N LYS A 211 26.62 1.35 28.28
CA LYS A 211 26.78 -0.10 28.03
C LYS A 211 27.03 -0.90 29.32
N LYS A 212 27.72 -0.30 30.31
CA LYS A 212 27.98 -0.92 31.62
C LYS A 212 26.72 -1.02 32.48
N GLU A 213 25.87 0.00 32.50
CA GLU A 213 24.60 -0.04 33.24
C GLU A 213 23.66 -1.10 32.66
N VAL A 214 23.58 -1.20 31.33
CA VAL A 214 22.78 -2.23 30.65
C VAL A 214 23.32 -3.63 30.96
N GLN A 215 24.65 -3.81 30.95
CA GLN A 215 25.28 -5.09 31.31
C GLN A 215 25.01 -5.47 32.76
N ASN A 216 25.17 -4.52 33.69
CA ASN A 216 24.93 -4.76 35.12
C ASN A 216 23.47 -5.12 35.37
N ALA A 217 22.53 -4.39 34.77
CA ALA A 217 21.09 -4.68 34.87
C ALA A 217 20.75 -6.07 34.31
N THR A 218 21.32 -6.44 33.17
CA THR A 218 21.11 -7.77 32.55
C THR A 218 21.69 -8.88 33.43
N MET A 219 22.90 -8.69 33.98
CA MET A 219 23.57 -9.69 34.81
C MET A 219 22.81 -9.95 36.12
N THR A 220 22.21 -8.92 36.73
CA THR A 220 21.34 -9.08 37.90
C THR A 220 20.14 -9.96 37.59
N VAL A 221 19.46 -9.71 36.47
CA VAL A 221 18.29 -10.51 36.06
C VAL A 221 18.72 -11.95 35.79
N VAL A 222 19.79 -12.17 35.02
CA VAL A 222 20.32 -13.51 34.75
C VAL A 222 20.65 -14.25 36.06
N GLY A 223 21.33 -13.58 37.00
CA GLY A 223 21.64 -14.16 38.31
C GLY A 223 20.39 -14.54 39.11
N ALA A 224 19.38 -13.66 39.16
CA ALA A 224 18.11 -13.95 39.85
C ALA A 224 17.38 -15.15 39.21
N THR A 225 17.33 -15.22 37.88
CA THR A 225 16.69 -16.32 37.15
C THR A 225 17.39 -17.66 37.44
N PHE A 226 18.73 -17.69 37.46
CA PHE A 226 19.48 -18.89 37.81
C PHE A 226 19.31 -19.31 39.27
N LEU A 227 19.19 -18.36 40.20
CA LEU A 227 18.94 -18.65 41.61
C LEU A 227 17.57 -19.32 41.79
N ILE A 228 16.52 -18.74 41.19
CA ILE A 228 15.16 -19.31 41.24
C ILE A 228 15.14 -20.69 40.57
N ALA A 229 15.77 -20.84 39.41
CA ALA A 229 15.86 -22.13 38.72
C ALA A 229 16.58 -23.19 39.58
N GLY A 230 17.68 -22.81 40.24
CA GLY A 230 18.40 -23.69 41.16
C GLY A 230 17.57 -24.08 42.38
N PHE A 231 16.83 -23.13 42.97
CA PHE A 231 15.93 -23.42 44.09
C PHE A 231 14.81 -24.38 43.68
N LEU A 232 14.14 -24.12 42.55
CA LEU A 232 13.11 -25.00 42.02
C LEU A 232 13.67 -26.40 41.73
N PHE A 233 14.87 -26.49 41.16
CA PHE A 233 15.54 -27.77 40.92
C PHE A 233 15.80 -28.56 42.21
N ILE A 234 16.25 -27.88 43.28
CA ILE A 234 16.45 -28.53 44.59
C ILE A 234 15.12 -29.01 45.18
N VAL A 235 14.09 -28.17 45.13
CA VAL A 235 12.75 -28.51 45.63
C VAL A 235 12.16 -29.68 44.84
N ASP A 236 12.33 -29.71 43.51
CA ASP A 236 11.89 -30.80 42.65
C ASP A 236 12.62 -32.10 42.97
N ILE A 237 13.94 -32.09 43.18
CA ILE A 237 14.68 -33.27 43.64
C ILE A 237 14.18 -33.73 45.00
N GLY A 238 13.91 -32.80 45.92
CA GLY A 238 13.37 -33.09 47.24
C GLY A 238 12.02 -33.82 47.14
N PHE A 239 11.07 -33.28 46.37
CA PHE A 239 9.78 -33.90 46.12
C PHE A 239 9.90 -35.25 45.41
N GLN A 240 10.74 -35.35 44.38
CA GLN A 240 11.00 -36.63 43.70
C GLN A 240 11.52 -37.69 44.68
N THR A 241 12.44 -37.32 45.56
CA THR A 241 13.03 -38.24 46.55
C THR A 241 11.98 -38.68 47.57
N VAL A 242 11.19 -37.74 48.11
CA VAL A 242 10.11 -38.05 49.07
C VAL A 242 9.04 -38.93 48.42
N PHE A 243 8.60 -38.62 47.20
CA PHE A 243 7.58 -39.39 46.50
C PHE A 243 8.05 -40.79 46.08
N ARG A 244 9.34 -40.96 45.77
CA ARG A 244 9.96 -42.28 45.60
C ARG A 244 9.99 -43.06 46.92
N ALA A 245 10.32 -42.40 48.03
CA ALA A 245 10.39 -43.03 49.34
C ALA A 245 9.01 -43.53 49.85
N ILE A 246 7.92 -42.81 49.58
CA ILE A 246 6.55 -43.22 49.94
C ILE A 246 5.90 -44.19 48.93
N GLY A 247 6.63 -44.60 47.87
CA GLY A 247 6.14 -45.58 46.90
C GLY A 247 5.09 -45.06 45.91
N VAL A 248 4.90 -43.75 45.80
CA VAL A 248 3.99 -43.12 44.83
C VAL A 248 4.62 -43.07 43.43
N LEU A 249 5.95 -42.89 43.36
CA LEU A 249 6.72 -42.89 42.13
C LEU A 249 7.55 -44.18 42.04
N THR A 250 7.09 -45.13 41.22
CA THR A 250 7.88 -46.30 40.81
C THR A 250 8.97 -45.88 39.82
N HIS A 251 10.12 -46.57 39.92
CA HIS A 251 11.38 -46.29 39.23
C HIS A 251 11.30 -45.78 37.80
#